data_AF-A0A4Q3EKZ1-F1
#
_entry.id   AF-A0A4Q3EKZ1-F1
#
_cell.length_a   1.000
_cell.length_b   1.000
_cell.length_c   1.000
_cell.angle_alpha   90.00
_cell.angle_beta   90.00
_cell.angle_gamma   90.00
#
_symmetry.space_group_name_H-M   'P 1'
#
loop_
_entity.id
_entity.type
_entity.pdbx_description
1 polymer ?
#
loop_
_entity_poly.entity_id
_entity_poly.type
_entity_poly.pdbx_seq_one_letter_code
_entity_poly.pdbx_strand_id
1 'polypeptide(L)'
;MYGENWNDFVVYPSFANDGFSCNVAVHPNVVDKYLRFKKAVRFKVVGIRNREFAISTGKVGEIINTNIEWRTGTKDEVNFINFPHTNIKSEI
;
A
#
# COMPACT_ATOMS: atom_id res chain seq x y z
N MET A 1 3.47 15.82 -28.92
CA MET A 1 2.78 16.41 -27.75
C MET A 1 3.04 15.56 -26.52
N TYR A 2 4.24 15.63 -25.94
CA TYR A 2 4.58 15.11 -24.62
C TYR A 2 5.79 15.92 -24.16
N GLY A 3 5.55 17.05 -23.50
CA GLY A 3 6.63 17.98 -23.13
C GLY A 3 6.20 19.28 -22.44
N GLU A 4 4.90 19.62 -22.41
CA GLU A 4 4.46 20.93 -21.90
C GLU A 4 3.58 20.89 -20.64
N ASN A 5 3.09 19.71 -20.22
CA ASN A 5 2.24 19.62 -19.04
C ASN A 5 3.06 19.22 -17.82
N TRP A 6 3.33 20.20 -16.96
CA TRP A 6 3.86 20.03 -15.61
C TRP A 6 2.77 19.41 -14.72
N ASN A 7 2.47 18.13 -14.94
CA ASN A 7 1.50 17.41 -14.14
C ASN A 7 2.21 16.70 -12.98
N ASP A 8 1.81 17.05 -11.76
CA ASP A 8 2.33 16.45 -10.53
C ASP A 8 1.92 14.97 -10.38
N PHE A 9 0.83 14.56 -11.03
CA PHE A 9 0.38 13.17 -11.07
C PHE A 9 -0.43 12.87 -12.35
N VAL A 10 -0.58 11.58 -12.65
CA VAL A 10 -1.39 11.06 -13.75
C VAL A 10 -2.29 9.94 -13.20
N VAL A 11 -3.57 9.97 -13.58
CA VAL A 11 -4.53 8.90 -13.34
C VAL A 11 -4.72 8.12 -14.63
N TYR A 12 -4.62 6.80 -14.57
CA TYR A 12 -4.72 5.93 -15.75
C TYR A 12 -5.50 4.65 -15.43
N PRO A 13 -6.14 4.01 -16.43
CA PRO A 13 -6.95 2.82 -16.20
C PRO A 13 -6.09 1.68 -15.64
N SER A 14 -6.68 0.88 -14.73
CA SER A 14 -6.06 -0.36 -14.31
C SER A 14 -6.31 -1.44 -15.35
N PHE A 15 -5.26 -2.14 -15.77
CA PHE A 15 -5.40 -3.32 -16.64
C PHE A 15 -5.94 -4.54 -15.86
N ALA A 16 -5.79 -4.54 -14.53
CA ALA A 16 -6.06 -5.71 -13.70
C ALA A 16 -7.52 -5.86 -13.26
N ASN A 17 -8.36 -4.84 -13.43
CA ASN A 17 -9.75 -4.86 -12.97
C ASN A 17 -10.67 -4.07 -13.93
N ASP A 18 -11.81 -4.66 -14.27
CA ASP A 18 -12.88 -4.04 -15.07
C ASP A 18 -13.82 -3.11 -14.27
N GLY A 19 -13.41 -2.71 -13.05
CA GLY A 19 -14.22 -1.92 -12.11
C GLY A 19 -13.88 -0.43 -12.05
N PHE A 20 -14.51 0.31 -11.11
CA PHE A 20 -14.25 1.74 -10.82
C PHE A 20 -12.92 1.96 -10.07
N SER A 21 -11.84 1.31 -10.49
CA SER A 21 -10.50 1.46 -9.92
C SER A 21 -9.53 2.01 -10.97
N CYS A 22 -8.73 3.01 -10.58
CA CYS A 22 -7.69 3.58 -11.42
C CYS A 22 -6.33 3.46 -10.73
N ASN A 23 -5.27 3.48 -11.54
CA ASN A 23 -3.92 3.64 -11.04
C ASN A 23 -3.56 5.13 -11.00
N VAL A 24 -2.68 5.49 -10.07
CA VAL A 24 -2.15 6.85 -9.95
C VAL A 24 -0.62 6.76 -9.97
N ALA A 25 0.01 7.58 -10.80
CA ALA A 25 1.45 7.81 -10.79
C ALA A 25 1.73 9.25 -10.36
N VAL A 26 2.64 9.47 -9.42
CA VAL A 26 3.01 10.79 -8.91
C VAL A 26 4.45 11.10 -9.35
N HIS A 27 4.71 12.32 -9.79
CA HIS A 27 6.02 12.75 -10.23
C HIS A 27 7.03 12.70 -9.06
N PRO A 28 8.26 12.16 -9.22
CA PRO A 28 9.22 11.99 -8.13
C PRO A 28 9.52 13.27 -7.34
N ASN A 29 9.69 14.42 -8.01
CA ASN A 29 9.90 15.70 -7.34
C ASN A 29 8.79 16.07 -6.35
N VAL A 30 7.54 15.67 -6.62
CA VAL A 30 6.40 15.90 -5.73
C VAL A 30 6.48 14.94 -4.55
N VAL A 31 6.84 13.68 -4.81
CA VAL A 31 7.07 12.68 -3.76
C VAL A 31 8.16 13.17 -2.80
N ASP A 32 9.32 13.58 -3.31
CA ASP A 32 10.45 14.01 -2.49
C ASP A 32 10.16 15.28 -1.67
N LYS A 33 9.38 16.20 -2.24
CA LYS A 33 9.10 17.49 -1.61
C LYS A 33 7.93 17.47 -0.63
N TYR A 34 6.90 16.66 -0.90
CA TYR A 34 5.63 16.75 -0.19
C TYR A 34 5.20 15.45 0.48
N LEU A 35 5.75 14.31 0.08
CA LEU A 35 5.43 13.03 0.71
C LEU A 35 6.54 12.62 1.67
N ARG A 36 6.13 12.07 2.81
CA ARG A 36 7.05 11.47 3.76
C ARG A 36 6.65 10.03 3.98
N PHE A 37 7.59 9.12 3.74
CA PHE A 37 7.41 7.74 4.13
C PHE A 37 7.18 7.66 5.64
N LYS A 38 6.02 7.14 6.05
CA LYS A 38 5.63 7.04 7.45
C LYS A 38 5.93 5.64 8.00
N LYS A 39 5.31 4.61 7.41
CA LYS A 39 5.46 3.20 7.81
C LYS A 39 5.33 2.28 6.61
N ALA A 40 5.94 1.09 6.67
CA ALA A 40 5.65 -0.04 5.80
C ALA A 40 4.94 -1.13 6.60
N VAL A 41 4.02 -1.87 5.98
CA VAL A 41 3.44 -3.05 6.62
C VAL A 41 3.78 -4.30 5.80
N ARG A 42 4.34 -5.30 6.48
CA ARG A 42 4.54 -6.63 5.90
C ARG A 42 3.27 -7.43 6.02
N PHE A 43 2.85 -7.98 4.89
CA PHE A 43 1.76 -8.94 4.83
C PHE A 43 2.22 -10.22 4.13
N LYS A 44 1.57 -11.34 4.47
CA LYS A 44 1.80 -12.64 3.86
C LYS A 44 0.44 -13.27 3.55
N VAL A 45 0.31 -13.82 2.35
CA VAL A 45 -0.83 -14.70 2.02
C VAL A 45 -0.60 -16.03 2.73
N VAL A 46 -1.50 -16.36 3.65
CA VAL A 46 -1.43 -17.61 4.45
C VAL A 46 -2.33 -18.71 3.87
N GLY A 47 -3.24 -18.36 2.95
CA GLY A 47 -4.05 -19.34 2.25
C GLY A 47 -4.99 -18.70 1.23
N ILE A 48 -5.58 -19.56 0.41
CA ILE A 48 -6.62 -19.19 -0.55
C ILE A 48 -7.81 -20.10 -0.25
N ARG A 49 -8.99 -19.53 0.02
CA ARG A 49 -10.23 -20.28 0.26
C ARG A 49 -11.38 -19.60 -0.45
N ASN A 50 -12.18 -20.34 -1.21
CA ASN A 50 -13.38 -19.82 -1.88
C ASN A 50 -13.14 -18.56 -2.73
N ARG A 51 -12.00 -18.47 -3.43
CA ARG A 51 -11.57 -17.30 -4.22
C ARG A 51 -11.22 -16.05 -3.40
N GLU A 52 -11.12 -16.18 -2.09
CA GLU A 52 -10.64 -15.13 -1.18
C GLU A 52 -9.24 -15.47 -0.68
N PHE A 53 -8.41 -14.44 -0.50
CA PHE A 53 -7.11 -14.59 0.13
C PHE A 53 -7.27 -14.44 1.65
N ALA A 54 -6.61 -15.32 2.40
CA ALA A 54 -6.35 -15.12 3.81
C ALA A 54 -4.98 -14.45 3.94
N ILE A 55 -4.93 -13.29 4.57
CA ILE A 55 -3.71 -12.50 4.75
C ILE A 55 -3.39 -12.40 6.25
N SER A 56 -2.12 -12.61 6.60
CA SER A 56 -1.54 -12.29 7.90
C SER A 56 -0.71 -11.01 7.79
N THR A 57 -0.92 -10.07 8.70
CA THR A 57 -0.16 -8.83 8.85
C THR A 57 0.77 -8.96 10.05
N GLY A 58 2.06 -9.16 9.79
CA GLY A 58 2.97 -9.61 10.85
C GLY A 58 3.79 -8.50 11.50
N LYS A 59 4.19 -7.47 10.74
CA LYS A 59 5.11 -6.43 11.23
C LYS A 59 4.90 -5.10 10.54
N VAL A 60 5.04 -4.03 11.31
CA VAL A 60 5.08 -2.65 10.84
C VAL A 60 6.52 -2.16 10.93
N GLY A 61 7.02 -1.64 9.82
CA GLY A 61 8.35 -1.05 9.68
C GLY A 61 8.28 0.47 9.76
N GLU A 62 9.11 1.07 10.61
CA GLU A 62 9.27 2.52 10.72
C GLU A 62 10.71 2.91 10.34
N ILE A 63 10.87 4.01 9.62
CA ILE A 63 12.22 4.54 9.36
C ILE A 63 12.70 5.24 10.63
N ILE A 64 13.75 4.68 11.21
CA ILE A 64 14.49 5.26 12.33
C ILE A 64 15.91 5.50 11.84
N ASN A 65 16.30 6.77 11.78
CA ASN A 65 17.51 7.24 11.09
C ASN A 65 17.50 6.84 9.60
N THR A 66 18.35 5.89 9.21
CA THR A 66 18.48 5.36 7.85
C THR A 66 18.01 3.91 7.71
N ASN A 67 17.57 3.29 8.82
CA ASN A 67 17.18 1.89 8.86
C ASN A 67 15.67 1.74 9.04
N ILE A 68 15.13 0.64 8.51
CA ILE A 68 13.75 0.25 8.81
C ILE A 68 13.76 -0.70 10.02
N GLU A 69 13.21 -0.23 11.13
CA GLU A 69 13.00 -1.03 12.32
C GLU A 69 11.61 -1.67 12.29
N TRP A 70 11.56 -2.99 12.52
CA TRP A 70 10.33 -3.78 12.41
C TRP A 70 9.79 -4.12 13.79
N ARG A 71 8.54 -3.75 14.06
CA ARG A 71 7.83 -4.06 15.31
C ARG A 71 6.48 -4.71 15.04
N THR A 72 5.86 -5.24 16.09
CA THR A 72 4.46 -5.65 16.05
C THR A 72 3.59 -4.42 15.75
N GLY A 73 2.66 -4.55 14.81
CA GLY A 73 1.71 -3.49 14.47
C GLY A 73 0.67 -3.28 15.56
N THR A 74 0.19 -2.06 15.73
CA THR A 74 -0.99 -1.82 16.57
C THR A 74 -2.25 -2.30 15.86
N LYS A 75 -3.34 -2.49 16.61
CA LYS A 75 -4.65 -2.86 16.04
C LYS A 75 -5.08 -1.89 14.94
N ASP A 76 -4.90 -0.58 15.15
CA ASP A 76 -5.31 0.45 14.19
C ASP A 76 -4.49 0.38 12.89
N GLU A 77 -3.19 0.11 12.99
CA GLU A 77 -2.32 -0.04 11.82
C GLU A 77 -2.67 -1.27 11.00
N VAL A 78 -3.06 -2.35 11.66
CA VAL A 78 -3.51 -3.58 10.99
C VAL A 78 -4.88 -3.37 10.32
N ASN A 79 -5.80 -2.69 11.00
CA ASN A 79 -7.15 -2.42 10.50
C ASN A 79 -7.17 -1.42 9.32
N PHE A 80 -6.20 -0.50 9.24
CA PHE A 80 -6.07 0.43 8.11
C PHE A 80 -5.83 -0.28 6.77
N ILE A 81 -5.27 -1.48 6.81
CA ILE A 81 -4.91 -2.26 5.61
C ILE A 81 -6.15 -3.04 5.16
N ASN A 82 -7.19 -2.34 4.75
CA ASN A 82 -8.33 -2.96 4.10
C ASN A 82 -7.93 -3.33 2.67
N PHE A 83 -7.50 -4.56 2.48
CA PHE A 83 -7.39 -5.13 1.14
C PHE A 83 -8.82 -5.39 0.62
N PRO A 84 -9.18 -4.91 -0.59
CA PRO A 84 -10.47 -5.23 -1.17
C PRO A 84 -10.61 -6.74 -1.42
N HIS A 85 -11.79 -7.30 -1.15
CA HIS A 85 -12.11 -8.74 -1.29
C HIS A 85 -11.26 -9.70 -0.44
N THR A 86 -10.86 -9.30 0.76
CA THR A 86 -9.95 -10.08 1.60
C THR A 86 -10.41 -10.16 3.04
N ASN A 87 -10.56 -11.38 3.56
CA ASN A 87 -10.82 -11.63 4.97
C ASN A 87 -9.49 -11.57 5.73
N ILE A 88 -9.25 -10.48 6.45
CA ILE A 88 -8.04 -10.27 7.26
C ILE A 88 -8.18 -11.06 8.55
N LYS A 89 -7.30 -12.04 8.76
CA LYS A 89 -7.10 -12.63 10.09
C LYS A 89 -5.89 -11.93 10.72
N SER A 90 -6.15 -11.00 11.63
CA SER A 90 -5.11 -10.42 12.46
C SER A 90 -4.67 -11.45 13.49
N GLU A 91 -3.54 -12.11 13.21
CA GLU A 91 -2.81 -12.85 14.24
C GLU A 91 -1.96 -11.83 15.00
N ILE A 92 -2.52 -11.27 16.08
CA ILE A 92 -1.78 -10.50 17.08
C ILE A 92 -1.19 -11.48 18.08
#